data_AF-A0AA96TEF9-F1
#
_entry.id   AF-A0AA96TEF9-F1
#
_cell.length_a   1.000
_cell.length_b   1.000
_cell.length_c   1.000
_cell.angle_alpha   90.00
_cell.angle_beta   90.00
_cell.angle_gamma   90.00
#
_symmetry.space_group_name_H-M   'P 1'
#
loop_
_entity.id
_entity.type
_entity.pdbx_description
1 polymer ?
#
loop_
_entity_poly.entity_id
_entity_poly.type
_entity_poly.pdbx_seq_one_letter_code
_entity_poly.pdbx_strand_id
1 'polypeptide(L)'
;MDLNRRLATAAAGRVAALVVTVPGWEVTRYAVERLLRERGWRAALSPADADVLVVCGPPGRRLSRAVDLVWDQLPGPRARVTAVVASAAGAALDQAVTELLDGDRQRGDAAGRPADPVMGTLPDEDPDAEEPDAEDPHGEDPHGEDPDGSDTDHGDHGDTDHGDHGDMDHGDMDMESDMAPGGIPLAEGGTGDRDGLDLDVLHVPLGPVLPCWPAGLLLHCTLSGDVVTDVRPEVLGPADGAAPGRSASGTPVDRLDRAAQLLTLAGWAAAATEAARLRDDLLADGAGPDVAARLDRLARRVGRSRLLRWSLRGTGAVDAGTCTALGIDPRAVGDVHDRLVGLLAGARDATDAPSVPLAALPSLLRGLELGALRLTVASLDLDPSPAVVP
;
A
#
# COMPACT_ATOMS: atom_id res chain seq x y z
N MET A 1 -40.28 13.45 5.81
CA MET A 1 -38.95 12.82 5.69
C MET A 1 -37.96 13.93 5.46
N ASP A 2 -37.03 14.11 6.39
CA ASP A 2 -35.99 15.14 6.36
C ASP A 2 -35.04 14.96 5.15
N LEU A 3 -34.60 16.06 4.54
CA LEU A 3 -33.70 16.08 3.38
C LEU A 3 -32.39 15.35 3.69
N ASN A 4 -31.88 15.51 4.93
CA ASN A 4 -30.68 14.85 5.42
C ASN A 4 -30.82 13.32 5.38
N ARG A 5 -31.98 12.78 5.75
CA ARG A 5 -32.23 11.34 5.72
C ARG A 5 -32.28 10.80 4.29
N ARG A 6 -32.81 11.57 3.33
CA ARG A 6 -32.81 11.19 1.91
C ARG A 6 -31.42 11.22 1.30
N LEU A 7 -30.63 12.25 1.60
CA LEU A 7 -29.23 12.36 1.17
C LEU A 7 -28.37 11.25 1.78
N ALA A 8 -28.51 10.97 3.08
CA ALA A 8 -27.79 9.89 3.74
C ALA A 8 -28.17 8.51 3.17
N THR A 9 -29.45 8.29 2.86
CA THR A 9 -29.90 7.04 2.20
C THR A 9 -29.33 6.92 0.78
N ALA A 10 -29.26 8.01 0.04
CA ALA A 10 -28.65 8.02 -1.30
C ALA A 10 -27.12 7.82 -1.25
N ALA A 11 -26.45 8.42 -0.26
CA ALA A 11 -25.01 8.27 -0.01
C ALA A 11 -24.65 6.84 0.43
N ALA A 12 -25.50 6.18 1.21
CA ALA A 12 -25.36 4.76 1.58
C ALA A 12 -25.39 3.82 0.35
N GLY A 13 -25.86 4.29 -0.81
CA GLY A 13 -25.78 3.58 -2.09
C GLY A 13 -24.44 3.71 -2.81
N ARG A 14 -23.51 4.55 -2.32
CA ARG A 14 -22.19 4.83 -2.93
C ARG A 14 -21.05 4.76 -1.91
N VAL A 15 -21.14 3.81 -1.00
CA VAL A 15 -20.14 3.62 0.05
C VAL A 15 -18.84 3.07 -0.54
N ALA A 16 -17.72 3.61 -0.08
CA ALA A 16 -16.39 3.08 -0.29
C ALA A 16 -15.92 2.33 0.96
N ALA A 17 -15.60 1.05 0.82
CA ALA A 17 -15.18 0.19 1.93
C ALA A 17 -13.70 -0.20 1.78
N LEU A 18 -12.91 0.06 2.82
CA LEU A 18 -11.56 -0.46 2.97
C LEU A 18 -11.64 -1.82 3.68
N VAL A 19 -11.15 -2.88 3.04
CA VAL A 19 -11.24 -4.25 3.56
C VAL A 19 -9.87 -4.71 4.05
N VAL A 20 -9.78 -5.02 5.33
CA VAL A 20 -8.58 -5.58 5.97
C VAL A 20 -8.79 -7.06 6.21
N THR A 21 -7.83 -7.89 5.83
CA THR A 21 -7.89 -9.34 6.01
C THR A 21 -6.88 -9.81 7.03
N VAL A 22 -7.36 -10.56 8.01
CA VAL A 22 -6.51 -11.31 8.94
C VAL A 22 -6.04 -12.59 8.23
N PRO A 23 -4.75 -12.99 8.35
CA PRO A 23 -4.27 -14.23 7.75
C PRO A 23 -5.15 -15.44 8.10
N GLY A 24 -5.58 -16.21 7.09
CA GLY A 24 -6.48 -17.35 7.24
C GLY A 24 -7.97 -17.05 7.07
N TRP A 25 -8.35 -15.79 6.81
CA TRP A 25 -9.74 -15.36 6.57
C TRP A 25 -10.01 -14.89 5.14
N GLU A 26 -9.24 -15.38 4.16
CA GLU A 26 -9.33 -14.93 2.76
C GLU A 26 -10.73 -15.16 2.17
N VAL A 27 -11.35 -16.31 2.46
CA VAL A 27 -12.72 -16.62 2.00
C VAL A 27 -13.76 -15.66 2.59
N THR A 28 -13.52 -15.14 3.81
CA THR A 28 -14.39 -14.11 4.39
C THR A 28 -14.22 -12.78 3.66
N ARG A 29 -12.98 -12.38 3.33
CA ARG A 29 -12.76 -11.22 2.45
C ARG A 29 -13.44 -11.39 1.10
N TYR A 30 -13.35 -12.57 0.47
CA TYR A 30 -13.99 -12.81 -0.83
C TYR A 30 -15.51 -12.59 -0.77
N ALA A 31 -16.15 -13.06 0.30
CA ALA A 31 -17.57 -12.85 0.52
C ALA A 31 -17.92 -11.36 0.72
N VAL A 32 -17.12 -10.62 1.49
CA VAL A 32 -17.27 -9.17 1.65
C VAL A 32 -17.16 -8.47 0.29
N GLU A 33 -16.09 -8.68 -0.46
CA GLU A 33 -15.86 -8.02 -1.74
C GLU A 33 -16.95 -8.33 -2.78
N ARG A 34 -17.44 -9.58 -2.81
CA ARG A 34 -18.58 -9.97 -3.65
C ARG A 34 -19.81 -9.14 -3.30
N LEU A 35 -20.14 -9.04 -2.01
CA LEU A 35 -21.29 -8.28 -1.51
C LEU A 35 -21.12 -6.76 -1.74
N LEU A 36 -19.90 -6.23 -1.68
CA LEU A 36 -19.62 -4.84 -2.05
C LEU A 36 -20.03 -4.60 -3.52
N ARG A 37 -19.58 -5.48 -4.44
CA ARG A 37 -19.95 -5.39 -5.87
C ARG A 37 -21.45 -5.52 -6.10
N GLU A 38 -22.11 -6.46 -5.43
CA GLU A 38 -23.57 -6.69 -5.56
C GLU A 38 -24.38 -5.48 -5.05
N ARG A 39 -23.90 -4.78 -4.02
CA ARG A 39 -24.51 -3.55 -3.51
C ARG A 39 -24.16 -2.30 -4.33
N GLY A 40 -23.24 -2.40 -5.30
CA GLY A 40 -22.73 -1.25 -6.05
C GLY A 40 -21.74 -0.38 -5.25
N TRP A 41 -21.21 -0.89 -4.15
CA TRP A 41 -20.18 -0.24 -3.34
C TRP A 41 -18.81 -0.38 -3.98
N ARG A 42 -17.89 0.52 -3.64
CA ARG A 42 -16.52 0.54 -4.13
C ARG A 42 -15.57 -0.03 -3.08
N ALA A 43 -14.57 -0.81 -3.50
CA ALA A 43 -13.43 -1.11 -2.63
C ALA A 43 -12.48 0.11 -2.61
N ALA A 44 -12.23 0.67 -1.42
CA ALA A 44 -11.34 1.80 -1.24
C ALA A 44 -9.86 1.36 -1.36
N LEU A 45 -9.01 2.24 -1.91
CA LEU A 45 -7.58 2.01 -2.06
C LEU A 45 -6.72 2.81 -1.07
N SER A 46 -7.35 3.67 -0.27
CA SER A 46 -6.72 4.43 0.80
C SER A 46 -7.71 4.62 1.96
N PRO A 47 -7.22 4.87 3.19
CA PRO A 47 -8.06 5.23 4.33
C PRO A 47 -8.88 6.52 4.08
N ALA A 48 -8.26 7.50 3.43
CA ALA A 48 -8.88 8.79 3.11
C ALA A 48 -10.09 8.66 2.15
N ASP A 49 -10.15 7.58 1.37
CA ASP A 49 -11.21 7.31 0.41
C ASP A 49 -12.37 6.47 0.99
N ALA A 50 -12.27 6.02 2.25
CA ALA A 50 -13.14 5.00 2.81
C ALA A 50 -14.17 5.58 3.80
N ASP A 51 -15.43 5.16 3.65
CA ASP A 51 -16.49 5.40 4.63
C ASP A 51 -16.64 4.22 5.60
N VAL A 52 -16.24 3.01 5.18
CA VAL A 52 -16.37 1.80 6.00
C VAL A 52 -15.04 1.06 6.08
N LEU A 53 -14.61 0.73 7.29
CA LEU A 53 -13.52 -0.21 7.55
C LEU A 53 -14.09 -1.59 7.88
N VAL A 54 -13.83 -2.58 7.03
CA VAL A 54 -14.28 -3.97 7.23
C VAL A 54 -13.11 -4.85 7.60
N VAL A 55 -13.13 -5.43 8.80
CA VAL A 55 -12.11 -6.38 9.28
C VAL A 55 -12.60 -7.81 9.07
N CYS A 56 -11.89 -8.59 8.26
CA CYS A 56 -12.18 -9.99 7.97
C CYS A 56 -11.33 -10.90 8.86
N GLY A 57 -11.94 -11.46 9.91
CA GLY A 57 -11.30 -12.28 10.92
C GLY A 57 -10.91 -11.51 12.20
N PRO A 58 -10.54 -12.22 13.28
CA PRO A 58 -10.10 -11.61 14.54
C PRO A 58 -8.59 -11.28 14.51
N PRO A 59 -8.19 -9.99 14.45
CA PRO A 59 -6.78 -9.62 14.37
C PRO A 59 -6.04 -9.89 15.69
N GLY A 60 -4.76 -10.27 15.61
CA GLY A 60 -3.87 -10.29 16.78
C GLY A 60 -3.58 -8.88 17.30
N ARG A 61 -2.92 -8.76 18.45
CA ARG A 61 -2.73 -7.45 19.13
C ARG A 61 -2.06 -6.40 18.24
N ARG A 62 -0.94 -6.75 17.59
CA ARG A 62 -0.20 -5.82 16.71
C ARG A 62 -0.99 -5.48 15.44
N LEU A 63 -1.67 -6.45 14.84
CA LEU A 63 -2.55 -6.20 13.69
C LEU A 63 -3.74 -5.31 14.08
N SER A 64 -4.30 -5.47 15.29
CA SER A 64 -5.37 -4.60 15.80
C SER A 64 -4.90 -3.15 15.89
N ARG A 65 -3.69 -2.89 16.43
CA ARG A 65 -3.11 -1.54 16.47
C ARG A 65 -2.98 -0.92 15.07
N ALA A 66 -2.55 -1.71 14.08
CA ALA A 66 -2.47 -1.23 12.70
C ALA A 66 -3.87 -0.91 12.10
N VAL A 67 -4.89 -1.70 12.45
CA VAL A 67 -6.28 -1.42 12.08
C VAL A 67 -6.80 -0.16 12.76
N ASP A 68 -6.45 0.06 14.03
CA ASP A 68 -6.85 1.24 14.80
C ASP A 68 -6.21 2.52 14.20
N LEU A 69 -4.93 2.47 13.83
CA LEU A 69 -4.25 3.58 13.14
C LEU A 69 -4.93 3.94 11.81
N VAL A 70 -5.32 2.93 11.02
CA VAL A 70 -6.06 3.18 9.77
C VAL A 70 -7.45 3.73 10.04
N TRP A 71 -8.14 3.23 11.07
CA TRP A 71 -9.43 3.77 11.48
C TRP A 71 -9.36 5.26 11.81
N ASP A 72 -8.31 5.70 12.51
CA ASP A 72 -8.12 7.10 12.85
C ASP A 72 -7.93 8.01 11.63
N GLN A 73 -7.40 7.46 10.53
CA GLN A 73 -7.22 8.15 9.25
C GLN A 73 -8.49 8.21 8.38
N LEU A 74 -9.56 7.47 8.70
CA LEU A 74 -10.80 7.52 7.91
C LEU A 74 -11.53 8.86 8.15
N PRO A 75 -11.99 9.56 7.09
CA PRO A 75 -12.84 10.72 7.23
C PRO A 75 -14.22 10.34 7.79
N GLY A 76 -14.98 11.31 8.28
CA GLY A 76 -16.37 11.09 8.68
C GLY A 76 -17.33 11.54 7.57
N PRO A 77 -18.56 10.96 7.47
CA PRO A 77 -19.11 9.88 8.28
C PRO A 77 -18.42 8.52 8.06
N ARG A 78 -18.21 7.74 9.13
CA ARG A 78 -17.52 6.44 9.06
C ARG A 78 -18.16 5.35 9.90
N ALA A 79 -17.94 4.09 9.51
CA ALA A 79 -18.33 2.91 10.28
C ALA A 79 -17.23 1.83 10.27
N ARG A 80 -17.12 1.07 11.36
CA ARG A 80 -16.18 -0.05 11.48
C ARG A 80 -16.94 -1.31 11.83
N VAL A 81 -16.78 -2.35 11.02
CA VAL A 81 -17.46 -3.63 11.20
C VAL A 81 -16.51 -4.80 11.04
N THR A 82 -16.82 -5.90 11.72
CA THR A 82 -16.02 -7.13 11.69
C THR A 82 -16.84 -8.28 11.17
N ALA A 83 -16.30 -9.01 10.19
CA ALA A 83 -16.85 -10.27 9.70
C ALA A 83 -15.87 -11.40 10.06
N VAL A 84 -16.26 -12.27 10.99
CA VAL A 84 -15.40 -13.41 11.43
C VAL A 84 -15.63 -14.68 10.60
N VAL A 85 -16.66 -14.71 9.76
CA VAL A 85 -16.95 -15.81 8.83
C VAL A 85 -17.66 -15.26 7.58
N ALA A 86 -17.55 -15.97 6.46
CA ALA A 86 -18.14 -15.57 5.18
C ALA A 86 -19.66 -15.34 5.23
N SER A 87 -20.40 -16.14 6.01
CA SER A 87 -21.87 -15.98 6.17
C SER A 87 -22.27 -14.72 6.93
N ALA A 88 -21.38 -14.17 7.76
CA ALA A 88 -21.63 -12.95 8.53
C ALA A 88 -21.39 -11.67 7.73
N ALA A 89 -20.76 -11.76 6.55
CA ALA A 89 -20.40 -10.59 5.73
C ALA A 89 -21.62 -9.72 5.35
N GLY A 90 -22.78 -10.35 5.07
CA GLY A 90 -24.02 -9.63 4.78
C GLY A 90 -24.47 -8.74 5.93
N ALA A 91 -24.60 -9.35 7.12
CA ALA A 91 -25.03 -8.67 8.34
C ALA A 91 -24.05 -7.59 8.80
N ALA A 92 -22.73 -7.83 8.67
CA ALA A 92 -21.71 -6.83 8.99
C ALA A 92 -21.86 -5.57 8.11
N LEU A 93 -22.12 -5.73 6.82
CA LEU A 93 -22.32 -4.60 5.91
C LEU A 93 -23.67 -3.89 6.13
N ASP A 94 -24.72 -4.60 6.56
CA ASP A 94 -25.99 -3.97 6.96
C ASP A 94 -25.84 -3.17 8.28
N GLN A 95 -25.02 -3.66 9.21
CA GLN A 95 -24.62 -2.91 10.39
C GLN A 95 -23.87 -1.63 10.00
N ALA A 96 -22.94 -1.69 9.04
CA ALA A 96 -22.22 -0.51 8.58
C ALA A 96 -23.17 0.57 8.02
N VAL A 97 -24.19 0.18 7.26
CA VAL A 97 -25.24 1.11 6.81
C VAL A 97 -25.98 1.74 7.99
N THR A 98 -26.34 0.93 8.99
CA THR A 98 -27.03 1.43 10.19
C THR A 98 -26.18 2.47 10.93
N GLU A 99 -24.89 2.21 11.09
CA GLU A 99 -23.95 3.13 11.73
C GLU A 99 -23.72 4.42 10.93
N LEU A 100 -23.60 4.33 9.60
CA LEU A 100 -23.45 5.50 8.72
C LEU A 100 -24.68 6.41 8.73
N LEU A 101 -25.88 5.83 8.91
CA LEU A 101 -27.13 6.58 8.99
C LEU A 101 -27.43 7.14 10.39
N ASP A 102 -26.69 6.72 11.42
CA ASP A 102 -26.85 7.20 12.80
C ASP A 102 -26.16 8.55 13.01
N GLY A 103 -26.89 9.64 12.76
CA GLY A 103 -26.36 10.99 12.87
C GLY A 103 -25.87 11.39 14.27
N ASP A 104 -26.41 10.80 15.35
CA ASP A 104 -25.93 11.08 16.71
C ASP A 104 -24.56 10.43 16.93
N ARG A 105 -24.41 9.16 16.51
CA ARG A 105 -23.11 8.47 16.51
C ARG A 105 -22.08 9.23 15.69
N GLN A 106 -22.42 9.68 14.48
CA GLN A 106 -21.49 10.40 13.61
C GLN A 106 -21.04 11.74 14.21
N ARG A 107 -21.94 12.47 14.89
CA ARG A 107 -21.56 13.68 15.63
C ARG A 107 -20.66 13.37 16.82
N GLY A 108 -20.94 12.30 17.56
CA GLY A 108 -20.10 11.84 18.66
C GLY A 108 -18.68 11.46 18.20
N ASP A 109 -18.56 10.69 17.12
CA ASP A 109 -17.25 10.35 16.52
C ASP A 109 -16.48 11.60 16.09
N ALA A 110 -17.15 12.52 15.39
CA ALA A 110 -16.51 13.76 14.93
C ALA A 110 -16.01 14.63 16.11
N ALA A 111 -16.76 14.70 17.22
CA ALA A 111 -16.38 15.47 18.40
C ALA A 111 -15.23 14.82 19.21
N GLY A 112 -15.08 13.50 19.13
CA GLY A 112 -14.02 12.76 19.83
C GLY A 112 -12.73 12.59 19.01
N ARG A 113 -12.68 13.10 17.78
CA ARG A 113 -11.55 12.91 16.88
C ARG A 113 -10.39 13.86 17.23
N PRO A 114 -9.14 13.38 17.28
CA PRO A 114 -7.98 14.27 17.38
C PRO A 114 -7.92 15.20 16.15
N ALA A 115 -7.53 16.45 16.37
CA ALA A 115 -7.49 17.48 15.31
C ALA A 115 -6.45 17.16 14.22
N ASP A 116 -5.33 16.56 14.63
CA ASP A 116 -4.28 16.07 13.73
C ASP A 116 -4.29 14.54 13.68
N PRO A 117 -4.32 13.92 12.48
CA PRO A 117 -4.21 12.48 12.36
C PRO A 117 -2.84 11.99 12.79
N VAL A 118 -2.79 10.92 13.60
CA VAL A 118 -1.54 10.26 13.97
C VAL A 118 -0.94 9.62 12.71
N MET A 119 0.23 10.08 12.29
CA MET A 119 0.94 9.54 11.14
C MET A 119 2.01 8.54 11.59
N GLY A 120 1.75 7.25 11.32
CA GLY A 120 2.70 6.17 11.56
C GLY A 120 2.73 5.66 13.00
N THR A 121 3.27 4.45 13.17
CA THR A 121 3.74 3.95 14.46
C THR A 121 5.21 4.30 14.58
N LEU A 122 5.60 5.05 15.61
CA LEU A 122 7.00 5.06 16.04
C LEU A 122 7.40 3.60 16.31
N PRO A 123 8.63 3.17 15.97
CA PRO A 123 9.15 1.89 16.44
C PRO A 123 8.93 1.84 17.95
N ASP A 124 8.35 0.74 18.46
CA ASP A 124 8.22 0.55 19.91
C ASP A 124 9.63 0.80 20.51
N GLU A 125 9.78 1.83 21.34
CA GLU A 125 10.94 1.96 22.21
C GLU A 125 10.94 0.72 23.09
N ASP A 126 11.94 -0.14 22.88
CA ASP A 126 12.14 -1.33 23.69
C ASP A 126 12.33 -0.85 25.13
N PRO A 127 11.43 -1.18 26.09
CA PRO A 127 11.53 -0.67 27.46
C PRO A 127 12.76 -1.22 28.22
N ASP A 128 13.56 -2.08 27.58
CA ASP A 128 14.76 -2.73 28.10
C ASP A 128 16.07 -2.23 27.45
N ALA A 129 16.04 -1.19 26.61
CA ALA A 129 17.25 -0.55 26.14
C ALA A 129 17.74 0.47 27.18
N GLU A 130 18.67 0.06 28.05
CA GLU A 130 19.42 1.00 28.90
C GLU A 130 20.16 2.01 28.00
N GLU A 131 19.69 3.27 28.02
CA GLU A 131 20.43 4.38 27.43
C GLU A 131 21.78 4.55 28.16
N PRO A 132 22.90 4.69 27.44
CA PRO A 132 24.14 5.11 28.06
C PRO A 132 24.07 6.62 28.37
N ASP A 133 24.27 6.96 29.64
CA ASP A 133 24.43 8.32 30.16
C ASP A 133 25.35 9.16 29.25
N ALA A 134 24.78 10.16 28.58
CA ALA A 134 25.51 11.25 27.97
C ALA A 134 25.12 12.55 28.67
N GLU A 135 25.93 12.93 29.65
CA GLU A 135 25.94 14.27 30.21
C GLU A 135 26.27 15.29 29.11
N ASP A 136 25.37 16.24 28.85
CA ASP A 136 25.70 17.48 28.14
C ASP A 136 25.39 18.67 29.06
N PRO A 137 26.39 19.46 29.47
CA PRO A 137 26.17 20.67 30.24
C PRO A 137 26.10 21.92 29.34
N HIS A 138 25.39 22.93 29.84
CA HIS A 138 25.34 24.34 29.41
C HIS A 138 24.28 24.68 28.33
N GLY A 139 23.45 25.70 28.47
CA GLY A 139 23.40 26.75 29.48
C GLY A 139 22.09 27.56 29.39
N GLU A 140 21.69 28.07 30.54
CA GLU A 140 20.61 29.03 30.77
C GLU A 140 20.97 30.39 30.17
N ASP A 141 20.01 31.09 29.53
CA ASP A 141 19.50 32.38 30.03
C ASP A 141 18.48 33.05 29.07
N PRO A 142 17.67 34.03 29.54
CA PRO A 142 16.24 34.06 29.25
C PRO A 142 15.71 35.40 28.70
N HIS A 143 14.40 35.41 28.43
CA HIS A 143 13.44 36.55 28.38
C HIS A 143 13.67 37.73 27.40
N GLY A 144 12.61 38.00 26.63
CA GLY A 144 12.35 39.26 25.94
C GLY A 144 10.94 39.28 25.35
N GLU A 145 9.93 39.47 26.21
CA GLU A 145 8.57 39.87 25.83
C GLU A 145 8.55 41.38 25.53
N ASP A 146 7.87 41.81 24.45
CA ASP A 146 6.74 42.76 24.46
C ASP A 146 6.42 43.37 23.06
N PRO A 147 5.22 43.97 22.86
CA PRO A 147 4.38 43.73 21.68
C PRO A 147 4.03 44.98 20.82
N ASP A 148 3.12 44.76 19.87
CA ASP A 148 2.13 45.68 19.26
C ASP A 148 2.53 46.74 18.20
N GLY A 149 1.72 46.80 17.13
CA GLY A 149 1.28 48.06 16.50
C GLY A 149 1.41 48.20 14.98
N SER A 150 0.27 48.16 14.27
CA SER A 150 -0.24 49.10 13.21
C SER A 150 0.73 49.63 12.13
N ASP A 151 0.42 49.95 10.88
CA ASP A 151 -0.77 50.07 10.03
C ASP A 151 -0.25 50.63 8.66
N THR A 152 -0.97 50.35 7.57
CA THR A 152 -1.13 51.12 6.30
C THR A 152 -0.01 51.92 5.57
N ASP A 153 0.16 51.54 4.28
CA ASP A 153 0.03 52.33 3.02
C ASP A 153 1.02 53.44 2.57
N HIS A 154 1.10 53.56 1.23
CA HIS A 154 1.76 54.53 0.33
C HIS A 154 3.23 54.22 -0.03
N GLY A 155 3.71 54.28 -1.27
CA GLY A 155 3.19 54.80 -2.54
C GLY A 155 4.40 55.31 -3.36
N ASP A 156 4.43 54.97 -4.65
CA ASP A 156 5.08 55.66 -5.80
C ASP A 156 6.51 56.23 -5.67
N HIS A 157 7.42 55.83 -6.58
CA HIS A 157 8.33 56.74 -7.30
C HIS A 157 8.97 56.04 -8.51
N GLY A 158 8.84 56.66 -9.68
CA GLY A 158 9.35 56.17 -10.97
C GLY A 158 10.75 56.66 -11.39
N ASP A 159 11.15 56.14 -12.56
CA ASP A 159 12.15 56.55 -13.55
C ASP A 159 13.54 57.02 -13.12
N THR A 160 14.58 56.34 -13.61
CA THR A 160 15.70 57.00 -14.30
C THR A 160 16.36 56.06 -15.31
N ASP A 161 16.30 56.45 -16.58
CA ASP A 161 17.02 55.92 -17.73
C ASP A 161 18.48 56.41 -17.73
N HIS A 162 19.46 55.52 -17.89
CA HIS A 162 20.85 55.88 -18.20
C HIS A 162 21.46 54.84 -19.14
N GLY A 163 21.83 55.33 -20.33
CA GLY A 163 22.36 54.53 -21.42
C GLY A 163 23.86 54.26 -21.39
N ASP A 164 24.23 53.49 -22.41
CA ASP A 164 25.47 53.48 -23.19
C ASP A 164 26.81 53.46 -22.46
N HIS A 165 27.50 52.30 -22.49
CA HIS A 165 28.96 52.24 -22.65
C HIS A 165 29.40 50.90 -23.27
N GLY A 166 29.97 50.98 -24.48
CA GLY A 166 31.40 50.66 -24.67
C GLY A 166 31.82 49.18 -24.76
N ASP A 167 32.07 48.79 -26.00
CA ASP A 167 32.91 47.70 -26.50
C ASP A 167 34.27 47.54 -25.74
N MET A 168 34.60 46.33 -25.27
CA MET A 168 35.98 45.88 -24.99
C MET A 168 36.11 44.36 -25.16
N ASP A 169 36.76 43.96 -26.26
CA ASP A 169 37.35 42.66 -26.53
C ASP A 169 38.66 42.50 -25.73
N HIS A 170 38.76 41.45 -24.89
CA HIS A 170 40.04 40.94 -24.39
C HIS A 170 39.95 39.45 -24.02
N GLY A 171 40.60 38.61 -24.84
CA GLY A 171 41.69 37.71 -24.43
C GLY A 171 41.46 36.67 -23.32
N ASP A 172 41.38 35.41 -23.76
CA ASP A 172 42.08 34.23 -23.23
C ASP A 172 42.72 34.33 -21.82
N MET A 173 42.10 33.68 -20.83
CA MET A 173 42.78 33.18 -19.62
C MET A 173 42.16 31.85 -19.17
N ASP A 174 42.93 30.78 -19.33
CA ASP A 174 42.82 29.55 -18.56
C ASP A 174 43.00 29.87 -17.06
N MET A 175 41.94 29.69 -16.26
CA MET A 175 42.01 29.59 -14.80
C MET A 175 41.01 28.54 -14.32
N GLU A 176 41.57 27.38 -14.00
CA GLU A 176 41.01 26.32 -13.18
C GLU A 176 40.60 26.91 -11.81
N SER A 177 39.31 27.13 -11.58
CA SER A 177 38.71 27.45 -10.27
C SER A 177 37.20 27.24 -10.31
N ASP A 178 36.74 26.22 -9.58
CA ASP A 178 35.39 25.97 -9.05
C ASP A 178 34.21 26.75 -9.65
N MET A 179 33.58 26.12 -10.65
CA MET A 179 32.31 26.58 -11.20
C MET A 179 31.13 26.04 -10.38
N ALA A 180 30.83 26.69 -9.25
CA ALA A 180 29.49 26.62 -8.63
C ALA A 180 28.73 27.92 -8.96
N PRO A 181 27.64 27.90 -9.75
CA PRO A 181 26.88 29.09 -10.06
C PRO A 181 26.19 29.62 -8.78
N GLY A 182 26.58 30.80 -8.31
CA GLY A 182 25.86 31.54 -7.27
C GLY A 182 26.34 31.36 -5.82
N GLY A 183 27.49 30.72 -5.57
CA GLY A 183 28.08 30.69 -4.21
C GLY A 183 27.27 29.92 -3.16
N ILE A 184 26.28 29.13 -3.59
CA ILE A 184 25.58 28.18 -2.73
C ILE A 184 26.45 26.91 -2.71
N PRO A 185 26.92 26.44 -1.55
CA PRO A 185 27.67 25.20 -1.46
C PRO A 185 26.80 24.06 -2.00
N LEU A 186 27.27 23.42 -3.07
CA LEU A 186 26.69 22.18 -3.58
C LEU A 186 26.92 21.09 -2.52
N ALA A 187 25.91 20.24 -2.29
CA ALA A 187 26.08 19.07 -1.44
C ALA A 187 27.29 18.26 -1.92
N GLU A 188 28.21 17.93 -1.00
CA GLU A 188 29.29 16.99 -1.30
C GLU A 188 28.65 15.66 -1.73
N GLY A 189 29.04 15.17 -2.91
CA GLY A 189 28.37 14.04 -3.51
C GLY A 189 28.58 12.77 -2.70
N GLY A 190 27.47 12.16 -2.29
CA GLY A 190 27.46 10.86 -1.63
C GLY A 190 28.16 9.81 -2.49
N THR A 191 28.89 8.89 -1.86
CA THR A 191 29.61 7.80 -2.54
C THR A 191 28.65 6.73 -3.06
N GLY A 192 27.84 7.09 -4.06
CA GLY A 192 27.10 6.22 -4.96
C GLY A 192 25.69 5.79 -4.55
N ASP A 193 24.67 6.40 -5.16
CA ASP A 193 23.84 5.74 -6.19
C ASP A 193 23.34 6.80 -7.19
N ARG A 194 23.18 6.37 -8.45
CA ARG A 194 22.65 7.02 -9.68
C ARG A 194 22.98 8.47 -10.07
N ASP A 195 23.05 9.45 -9.17
CA ASP A 195 23.30 10.86 -9.48
C ASP A 195 24.25 11.58 -8.50
N GLY A 196 24.70 10.91 -7.44
CA GLY A 196 25.66 11.46 -6.49
C GLY A 196 25.05 12.49 -5.54
N LEU A 197 23.73 12.57 -5.43
CA LEU A 197 23.04 13.35 -4.41
C LEU A 197 22.83 12.49 -3.15
N ASP A 198 23.15 13.03 -1.98
CA ASP A 198 22.75 12.43 -0.70
C ASP A 198 21.22 12.58 -0.56
N LEU A 199 20.51 11.47 -0.68
CA LEU A 199 19.07 11.40 -0.50
C LEU A 199 18.73 11.08 0.96
N ASP A 200 17.63 11.68 1.45
CA ASP A 200 17.10 11.38 2.77
C ASP A 200 16.77 9.88 2.90
N VAL A 201 17.20 9.29 4.01
CA VAL A 201 16.90 7.90 4.36
C VAL A 201 15.62 7.85 5.19
N LEU A 202 14.61 7.14 4.68
CA LEU A 202 13.32 6.99 5.34
C LEU A 202 13.08 5.55 5.76
N HIS A 203 12.63 5.35 7.00
CA HIS A 203 12.14 4.05 7.47
C HIS A 203 10.63 4.00 7.36
N VAL A 204 10.12 3.20 6.42
CA VAL A 204 8.70 3.17 6.07
C VAL A 204 8.14 1.74 6.26
N PRO A 205 7.18 1.54 7.17
CA PRO A 205 6.44 0.28 7.25
C PRO A 205 5.42 0.21 6.10
N LEU A 206 5.49 -0.86 5.30
CA LEU A 206 4.52 -1.16 4.25
C LEU A 206 3.65 -2.36 4.65
N GLY A 207 2.34 -2.16 4.69
CA GLY A 207 1.39 -3.15 5.22
C GLY A 207 1.12 -2.92 6.71
N PRO A 208 0.42 -3.84 7.41
CA PRO A 208 -0.15 -5.11 6.93
C PRO A 208 -1.57 -4.99 6.36
N VAL A 209 -2.09 -3.78 6.29
CA VAL A 209 -3.49 -3.47 5.95
C VAL A 209 -3.63 -2.76 4.60
N LEU A 210 -2.56 -2.75 3.79
CA LEU A 210 -2.57 -2.11 2.47
C LEU A 210 -3.54 -2.83 1.51
N PRO A 211 -4.24 -2.11 0.62
CA PRO A 211 -5.04 -2.72 -0.44
C PRO A 211 -4.17 -3.47 -1.45
N CYS A 212 -4.72 -4.59 -1.96
CA CYS A 212 -4.03 -5.50 -2.88
C CYS A 212 -2.68 -5.99 -2.33
N TRP A 213 -2.66 -6.33 -1.04
CA TRP A 213 -1.48 -6.73 -0.30
C TRP A 213 -1.73 -8.08 0.39
N PRO A 214 -0.70 -8.93 0.54
CA PRO A 214 -0.81 -10.18 1.30
C PRO A 214 -1.28 -9.92 2.74
N ALA A 215 -2.25 -10.71 3.20
CA ALA A 215 -2.82 -10.56 4.53
C ALA A 215 -1.75 -10.68 5.61
N GLY A 216 -1.70 -9.70 6.52
CA GLY A 216 -0.77 -9.71 7.66
C GLY A 216 0.69 -9.37 7.33
N LEU A 217 1.10 -9.31 6.05
CA LEU A 217 2.49 -9.03 5.69
C LEU A 217 2.86 -7.59 6.04
N LEU A 218 3.87 -7.39 6.86
CA LEU A 218 4.48 -6.10 7.15
C LEU A 218 5.92 -6.12 6.61
N LEU A 219 6.26 -5.18 5.74
CA LEU A 219 7.63 -4.97 5.32
C LEU A 219 8.17 -3.71 6.01
N HIS A 220 9.22 -3.87 6.79
CA HIS A 220 10.01 -2.76 7.30
C HIS A 220 11.01 -2.37 6.22
N CYS A 221 10.75 -1.27 5.51
CA CYS A 221 11.58 -0.82 4.39
C CYS A 221 12.44 0.36 4.81
N THR A 222 13.68 0.37 4.33
CA THR A 222 14.53 1.56 4.29
C THR A 222 14.53 2.07 2.86
N LEU A 223 14.15 3.33 2.67
CA LEU A 223 14.09 3.98 1.37
C LEU A 223 15.17 5.06 1.29
N SER A 224 15.82 5.16 0.13
CA SER A 224 16.64 6.30 -0.27
C SER A 224 15.94 6.93 -1.48
N GLY A 225 15.30 8.08 -1.27
CA GLY A 225 14.28 8.58 -2.22
C GLY A 225 13.10 7.61 -2.34
N ASP A 226 12.84 7.09 -3.55
CA ASP A 226 11.82 6.08 -3.82
C ASP A 226 12.36 4.65 -3.94
N VAL A 227 13.68 4.48 -3.83
CA VAL A 227 14.39 3.20 -3.99
C VAL A 227 14.53 2.49 -2.65
N VAL A 228 14.20 1.22 -2.64
CA VAL A 228 14.29 0.35 -1.45
C VAL A 228 15.73 -0.15 -1.28
N THR A 229 16.38 0.18 -0.17
CA THR A 229 17.77 -0.21 0.13
C THR A 229 17.85 -1.39 1.12
N ASP A 230 16.93 -1.45 2.09
CA ASP A 230 16.78 -2.58 3.01
C ASP A 230 15.31 -2.97 3.18
N VAL A 231 15.07 -4.26 3.42
CA VAL A 231 13.73 -4.81 3.67
C VAL A 231 13.82 -5.90 4.72
N ARG A 232 12.93 -5.83 5.72
CA ARG A 232 12.73 -6.91 6.69
C ARG A 232 11.25 -7.32 6.69
N PRO A 233 10.92 -8.55 6.26
CA PRO A 233 9.55 -9.03 6.26
C PRO A 233 9.14 -9.56 7.63
N GLU A 234 7.88 -9.31 7.98
CA GLU A 234 7.23 -9.79 9.18
C GLU A 234 5.77 -10.17 8.84
N VAL A 235 5.18 -11.15 9.51
CA VAL A 235 3.75 -11.48 9.34
C VAL A 235 3.02 -11.30 10.66
N LEU A 236 2.06 -10.38 10.69
CA LEU A 236 1.18 -10.18 11.83
C LEU A 236 -0.02 -11.13 11.77
N GLY A 237 -0.08 -12.04 12.74
CA GLY A 237 -1.06 -13.12 12.79
C GLY A 237 -2.45 -12.75 13.34
N PRO A 238 -3.37 -13.74 13.34
CA PRO A 238 -4.66 -13.65 14.01
C PRO A 238 -4.54 -13.60 15.54
N ALA A 239 -5.66 -13.38 16.22
CA ALA A 239 -5.74 -13.49 17.68
C ALA A 239 -5.42 -14.91 18.17
N ASP A 240 -4.78 -14.99 19.34
CA ASP A 240 -4.43 -16.26 19.97
C ASP A 240 -5.67 -17.15 20.16
N GLY A 241 -5.57 -18.42 19.76
CA GLY A 241 -6.67 -19.38 19.88
C GLY A 241 -7.82 -19.17 18.89
N ALA A 242 -7.71 -18.23 17.94
CA ALA A 242 -8.68 -18.10 16.87
C ALA A 242 -8.64 -19.34 15.98
N ALA A 243 -9.77 -20.04 15.85
CA ALA A 243 -9.89 -21.14 14.91
C ALA A 243 -9.76 -20.56 13.49
N PRO A 244 -8.78 -21.00 12.67
CA PRO A 244 -8.59 -20.43 11.34
C PRO A 244 -9.87 -20.55 10.53
N GLY A 245 -10.16 -19.50 9.77
CA GLY A 245 -11.21 -19.55 8.77
C GLY A 245 -10.93 -20.59 7.68
N ARG A 246 -11.84 -20.69 6.71
CA ARG A 246 -11.56 -21.46 5.49
C ARG A 246 -10.51 -20.71 4.68
N SER A 247 -9.29 -21.24 4.61
CA SER A 247 -8.27 -20.72 3.70
C SER A 247 -8.48 -21.25 2.28
N ALA A 248 -8.17 -20.42 1.30
CA ALA A 248 -8.15 -20.78 -0.12
C ALA A 248 -6.71 -20.87 -0.66
N SER A 249 -5.68 -20.73 0.18
CA SER A 249 -4.28 -20.66 -0.25
C SER A 249 -3.90 -21.81 -1.19
N GLY A 250 -3.21 -21.51 -2.29
CA GLY A 250 -2.77 -22.49 -3.28
C GLY A 250 -3.89 -23.11 -4.13
N THR A 251 -5.15 -22.70 -3.96
CA THR A 251 -6.27 -23.17 -4.80
C THR A 251 -6.42 -22.32 -6.07
N PRO A 252 -7.14 -22.79 -7.10
CA PRO A 252 -7.53 -21.96 -8.25
C PRO A 252 -8.25 -20.65 -7.85
N VAL A 253 -8.99 -20.66 -6.73
CA VAL A 253 -9.67 -19.49 -6.18
C VAL A 253 -8.65 -18.43 -5.74
N ASP A 254 -7.61 -18.84 -5.00
CA ASP A 254 -6.53 -17.94 -4.57
C ASP A 254 -5.73 -17.37 -5.75
N ARG A 255 -5.45 -18.20 -6.77
CA ARG A 255 -4.77 -17.71 -7.99
C ARG A 255 -5.57 -16.63 -8.73
N LEU A 256 -6.88 -16.81 -8.87
CA LEU A 256 -7.76 -15.80 -9.46
C LEU A 256 -7.84 -14.55 -8.62
N ASP A 257 -7.84 -14.69 -7.29
CA ASP A 257 -7.79 -13.55 -6.38
C ASP A 257 -6.50 -12.73 -6.55
N ARG A 258 -5.34 -13.39 -6.53
CA ARG A 258 -4.04 -12.73 -6.77
C ARG A 258 -3.97 -12.07 -8.13
N ALA A 259 -4.47 -12.74 -9.17
CA ALA A 259 -4.59 -12.14 -10.50
C ALA A 259 -5.49 -10.89 -10.48
N ALA A 260 -6.62 -10.92 -9.74
CA ALA A 260 -7.50 -9.77 -9.58
C ALA A 260 -6.81 -8.60 -8.85
N GLN A 261 -6.08 -8.88 -7.76
CA GLN A 261 -5.31 -7.88 -7.01
C GLN A 261 -4.21 -7.26 -7.89
N LEU A 262 -3.44 -8.07 -8.61
CA LEU A 262 -2.38 -7.60 -9.49
C LEU A 262 -2.91 -6.78 -10.67
N LEU A 263 -4.03 -7.20 -11.27
CA LEU A 263 -4.72 -6.43 -12.32
C LEU A 263 -5.29 -5.10 -11.79
N THR A 264 -5.66 -5.05 -10.51
CA THR A 264 -6.09 -3.80 -9.85
C THR A 264 -4.91 -2.85 -9.71
N LEU A 265 -3.76 -3.32 -9.21
CA LEU A 265 -2.53 -2.53 -9.10
C LEU A 265 -2.01 -2.07 -10.47
N ALA A 266 -2.14 -2.90 -11.50
CA ALA A 266 -1.80 -2.55 -12.88
C ALA A 266 -2.81 -1.61 -13.56
N GLY A 267 -3.86 -1.16 -12.86
CA GLY A 267 -4.84 -0.20 -13.36
C GLY A 267 -5.88 -0.77 -14.34
N TRP A 268 -6.03 -2.11 -14.45
CA TRP A 268 -6.97 -2.75 -15.36
C TRP A 268 -8.25 -3.25 -14.66
N ALA A 269 -9.03 -2.31 -14.14
CA ALA A 269 -10.21 -2.57 -13.30
C ALA A 269 -11.23 -3.57 -13.90
N ALA A 270 -11.47 -3.51 -15.21
CA ALA A 270 -12.40 -4.43 -15.88
C ALA A 270 -11.92 -5.89 -15.84
N ALA A 271 -10.62 -6.13 -16.05
CA ALA A 271 -10.05 -7.47 -15.99
C ALA A 271 -9.95 -7.98 -14.54
N ALA A 272 -9.60 -7.10 -13.60
CA ALA A 272 -9.62 -7.43 -12.17
C ALA A 272 -11.02 -7.85 -11.70
N THR A 273 -12.06 -7.12 -12.12
CA THR A 273 -13.46 -7.47 -11.80
C THR A 273 -13.87 -8.82 -12.38
N GLU A 274 -13.45 -9.12 -13.62
CA GLU A 274 -13.72 -10.41 -14.24
C GLU A 274 -13.01 -11.56 -13.51
N ALA A 275 -11.75 -11.39 -13.13
CA ALA A 275 -11.01 -12.35 -12.31
C ALA A 275 -11.68 -12.60 -10.96
N ALA A 276 -12.10 -11.54 -10.26
CA ALA A 276 -12.81 -11.65 -8.98
C ALA A 276 -14.18 -12.33 -9.11
N ARG A 277 -14.91 -12.11 -10.22
CA ARG A 277 -16.16 -12.83 -10.49
C ARG A 277 -15.91 -14.31 -10.75
N LEU A 278 -14.89 -14.66 -11.53
CA LEU A 278 -14.52 -16.06 -11.76
C LEU A 278 -14.11 -16.77 -10.47
N ARG A 279 -13.39 -16.07 -9.59
CA ARG A 279 -13.05 -16.54 -8.24
C ARG A 279 -14.32 -16.89 -7.45
N ASP A 280 -15.29 -15.97 -7.43
CA ASP A 280 -16.55 -16.17 -6.70
C ASP A 280 -17.38 -17.32 -7.31
N ASP A 281 -17.46 -17.40 -8.64
CA ASP A 281 -18.16 -18.47 -9.36
C ASP A 281 -17.55 -19.85 -9.03
N LEU A 282 -16.21 -19.95 -9.01
CA LEU A 282 -15.51 -21.17 -8.60
C LEU A 282 -15.78 -21.55 -7.14
N LEU A 283 -15.92 -20.55 -6.26
CA LEU A 283 -16.17 -20.78 -4.84
C LEU A 283 -17.61 -21.25 -4.59
N ALA A 284 -18.58 -20.77 -5.36
CA ALA A 284 -20.01 -21.07 -5.21
C ALA A 284 -20.42 -22.39 -5.89
N ASP A 285 -20.13 -22.54 -7.19
CA ASP A 285 -20.68 -23.61 -8.03
C ASP A 285 -19.61 -24.62 -8.52
N GLY A 286 -18.33 -24.36 -8.23
CA GLY A 286 -17.21 -25.16 -8.70
C GLY A 286 -16.85 -24.93 -10.18
N ALA A 287 -15.86 -25.67 -10.69
CA ALA A 287 -15.31 -25.48 -12.04
C ALA A 287 -16.22 -26.04 -13.15
N GLY A 288 -17.30 -25.33 -13.48
CA GLY A 288 -18.16 -25.65 -14.62
C GLY A 288 -17.58 -25.25 -15.99
N PRO A 289 -18.09 -25.80 -17.12
CA PRO A 289 -17.59 -25.49 -18.47
C PRO A 289 -17.67 -24.00 -18.85
N ASP A 290 -18.67 -23.26 -18.38
CA ASP A 290 -18.79 -21.82 -18.63
C ASP A 290 -17.68 -21.03 -17.93
N VAL A 291 -17.38 -21.37 -16.67
CA VAL A 291 -16.29 -20.76 -15.88
C VAL A 291 -14.95 -21.01 -16.56
N ALA A 292 -14.68 -22.24 -17.00
CA ALA A 292 -13.48 -22.57 -17.74
C ALA A 292 -13.34 -21.76 -19.04
N ALA A 293 -14.41 -21.65 -19.84
CA ALA A 293 -14.39 -20.89 -21.08
C ALA A 293 -14.19 -19.38 -20.86
N ARG A 294 -14.74 -18.82 -19.77
CA ARG A 294 -14.52 -17.42 -19.37
C ARG A 294 -13.10 -17.19 -18.89
N LEU A 295 -12.54 -18.10 -18.09
CA LEU A 295 -11.14 -18.08 -17.69
C LEU A 295 -10.20 -18.12 -18.90
N ASP A 296 -10.45 -19.00 -19.87
CA ASP A 296 -9.67 -19.07 -21.11
C ASP A 296 -9.73 -17.77 -21.92
N ARG A 297 -10.87 -17.06 -21.89
CA ARG A 297 -11.01 -15.74 -22.52
C ARG A 297 -10.20 -14.68 -21.77
N LEU A 298 -10.28 -14.65 -20.44
CA LEU A 298 -9.52 -13.72 -19.60
C LEU A 298 -8.02 -13.93 -19.79
N ALA A 299 -7.53 -15.17 -19.67
CA ALA A 299 -6.12 -15.51 -19.85
C ALA A 299 -5.59 -15.09 -21.23
N ARG A 300 -6.34 -15.35 -22.31
CA ARG A 300 -5.98 -14.88 -23.65
C ARG A 300 -5.97 -13.36 -23.77
N ARG A 301 -6.93 -12.67 -23.15
CA ARG A 301 -7.00 -11.20 -23.20
C ARG A 301 -5.81 -10.57 -22.47
N VAL A 302 -5.46 -11.10 -21.29
CA VAL A 302 -4.30 -10.66 -20.51
C VAL A 302 -3.01 -10.95 -21.28
N GLY A 303 -2.78 -12.19 -21.72
CA GLY A 303 -1.54 -12.57 -22.40
C GLY A 303 -1.33 -11.92 -23.78
N ARG A 304 -2.38 -11.41 -24.42
CA ARG A 304 -2.28 -10.68 -25.71
C ARG A 304 -2.21 -9.15 -25.54
N SER A 305 -2.34 -8.64 -24.32
CA SER A 305 -2.33 -7.20 -24.06
C SER A 305 -0.91 -6.65 -24.15
N ARG A 306 -0.62 -5.94 -25.26
CA ARG A 306 0.70 -5.31 -25.45
C ARG A 306 0.98 -4.18 -24.46
N LEU A 307 -0.05 -3.40 -24.11
CA LEU A 307 0.08 -2.30 -23.17
C LEU A 307 0.42 -2.81 -21.77
N LEU A 308 -0.30 -3.84 -21.29
CA LEU A 308 -0.02 -4.46 -20.00
C LEU A 308 1.36 -5.10 -19.97
N ARG A 309 1.71 -5.85 -21.02
CA ARG A 309 3.04 -6.45 -21.13
C ARG A 309 4.14 -5.39 -21.12
N TRP A 310 3.93 -4.26 -21.80
CA TRP A 310 4.90 -3.17 -21.83
C TRP A 310 5.04 -2.49 -20.47
N SER A 311 3.93 -2.24 -19.75
CA SER A 311 3.95 -1.56 -18.46
C SER A 311 4.56 -2.39 -17.32
N LEU A 312 4.48 -3.72 -17.41
CA LEU A 312 5.01 -4.64 -16.39
C LEU A 312 6.36 -5.25 -16.76
N ARG A 313 6.89 -4.91 -17.94
CA ARG A 313 8.09 -5.54 -18.49
C ARG A 313 9.29 -5.29 -17.59
N GLY A 314 9.94 -6.36 -17.14
CA GLY A 314 11.15 -6.27 -16.31
C GLY A 314 10.90 -5.86 -14.85
N THR A 315 9.66 -5.54 -14.47
CA THR A 315 9.31 -5.27 -13.08
C THR A 315 9.42 -6.56 -12.28
N GLY A 316 10.19 -6.53 -11.18
CA GLY A 316 10.35 -7.68 -10.28
C GLY A 316 10.85 -8.93 -11.00
N ALA A 317 11.77 -8.78 -11.95
CA ALA A 317 12.31 -9.90 -12.72
C ALA A 317 13.11 -10.84 -11.81
N VAL A 318 12.80 -12.13 -11.87
CA VAL A 318 13.53 -13.19 -11.17
C VAL A 318 14.14 -14.11 -12.22
N ASP A 319 15.46 -14.31 -12.17
CA ASP A 319 16.16 -15.24 -13.05
C ASP A 319 16.35 -16.63 -12.39
N ALA A 320 16.67 -17.64 -13.21
CA ALA A 320 16.83 -19.02 -12.75
C ALA A 320 18.01 -19.21 -11.76
N GLY A 321 19.06 -18.39 -11.87
CA GLY A 321 20.17 -18.37 -10.92
C GLY A 321 19.72 -17.87 -9.55
N THR A 322 18.96 -16.77 -9.53
CA THR A 322 18.32 -16.24 -8.32
C THR A 322 17.37 -17.28 -7.69
N CYS A 323 16.55 -17.97 -8.49
CA CYS A 323 15.70 -19.06 -7.98
C CYS A 323 16.53 -20.17 -7.32
N THR A 324 17.62 -20.59 -7.96
CA THR A 324 18.50 -21.64 -7.42
C THR A 324 19.18 -21.20 -6.13
N ALA A 325 19.70 -19.97 -6.08
CA ALA A 325 20.41 -19.43 -4.93
C ALA A 325 19.49 -19.25 -3.71
N LEU A 326 18.23 -18.90 -3.92
CA LEU A 326 17.26 -18.59 -2.86
C LEU A 326 16.26 -19.73 -2.59
N GLY A 327 16.40 -20.87 -3.27
CA GLY A 327 15.49 -22.02 -3.12
C GLY A 327 14.05 -21.73 -3.57
N ILE A 328 13.87 -20.83 -4.53
CA ILE A 328 12.55 -20.46 -5.09
C ILE A 328 12.18 -21.45 -6.21
N ASP A 329 10.91 -21.84 -6.30
CA ASP A 329 10.41 -22.68 -7.39
C ASP A 329 10.71 -22.02 -8.77
N PRO A 330 11.31 -22.74 -9.73
CA PRO A 330 11.66 -22.22 -11.05
C PRO A 330 10.50 -21.62 -11.86
N ARG A 331 9.24 -21.93 -11.52
CA ARG A 331 8.05 -21.32 -12.13
C ARG A 331 7.86 -19.84 -11.73
N ALA A 332 8.59 -19.35 -10.73
CA ALA A 332 8.62 -17.93 -10.38
C ALA A 332 9.51 -17.08 -11.31
N VAL A 333 10.32 -17.73 -12.18
CA VAL A 333 11.19 -17.06 -13.15
C VAL A 333 10.36 -16.20 -14.10
N GLY A 334 10.89 -15.01 -14.42
CA GLY A 334 10.25 -14.01 -15.27
C GLY A 334 9.91 -12.74 -14.50
N ASP A 335 9.21 -11.83 -15.16
CA ASP A 335 8.73 -10.59 -14.55
C ASP A 335 7.30 -10.73 -14.00
N VAL A 336 6.76 -9.63 -13.46
CA VAL A 336 5.39 -9.58 -12.94
C VAL A 336 4.34 -10.03 -13.97
N HIS A 337 4.53 -9.74 -15.25
CA HIS A 337 3.59 -10.16 -16.30
C HIS A 337 3.64 -11.67 -16.52
N ASP A 338 4.83 -12.27 -16.56
CA ASP A 338 4.99 -13.71 -16.71
C ASP A 338 4.31 -14.46 -15.54
N ARG A 339 4.48 -13.97 -14.31
CA ARG A 339 3.79 -14.52 -13.13
C ARG A 339 2.27 -14.33 -13.19
N LEU A 340 1.76 -13.19 -13.67
CA LEU A 340 0.32 -12.99 -13.87
C LEU A 340 -0.27 -14.01 -14.86
N VAL A 341 0.42 -14.25 -15.98
CA VAL A 341 0.00 -15.27 -16.96
C VAL A 341 0.05 -16.67 -16.32
N GLY A 342 1.10 -16.96 -15.54
CA GLY A 342 1.24 -18.19 -14.77
C GLY A 342 0.11 -18.41 -13.77
N LEU A 343 -0.32 -17.37 -13.04
CA LEU A 343 -1.46 -17.44 -12.11
C LEU A 343 -2.75 -17.84 -12.82
N LEU A 344 -3.05 -17.22 -13.97
CA LEU A 344 -4.25 -17.52 -14.76
C LEU A 344 -4.21 -18.93 -15.36
N ALA A 345 -3.05 -19.39 -15.83
CA ALA A 345 -2.86 -20.75 -16.31
C ALA A 345 -2.97 -21.77 -15.16
N GLY A 346 -2.35 -21.53 -14.02
CA GLY A 346 -2.43 -22.40 -12.85
C GLY A 346 -3.83 -22.46 -12.23
N ALA A 347 -4.61 -21.38 -12.33
CA ALA A 347 -6.03 -21.40 -11.98
C ALA A 347 -6.83 -22.32 -12.92
N ARG A 348 -6.45 -22.36 -14.20
CA ARG A 348 -7.14 -23.14 -15.23
C ARG A 348 -6.83 -24.63 -15.13
N ASP A 349 -5.58 -24.96 -14.84
CA ASP A 349 -5.06 -26.32 -14.82
C ASP A 349 -5.07 -26.92 -13.40
N ALA A 350 -5.45 -26.13 -12.40
CA ALA A 350 -5.45 -26.49 -10.98
C ALA A 350 -4.10 -27.05 -10.47
N THR A 351 -3.00 -26.54 -11.02
CA THR A 351 -1.63 -26.89 -10.61
C THR A 351 -1.23 -26.13 -9.36
N ASP A 352 -0.44 -26.72 -8.47
CA ASP A 352 0.14 -26.02 -7.33
C ASP A 352 0.93 -24.77 -7.75
N ALA A 353 0.95 -23.76 -6.88
CA ALA A 353 1.60 -22.50 -7.16
C ALA A 353 3.03 -22.51 -6.59
N PRO A 354 3.98 -21.83 -7.26
CA PRO A 354 5.36 -21.77 -6.82
C PRO A 354 5.48 -20.94 -5.55
N SER A 355 5.58 -21.62 -4.41
CA SER A 355 5.79 -20.97 -3.12
C SER A 355 7.14 -20.24 -3.09
N VAL A 356 7.13 -18.99 -2.60
CA VAL A 356 8.28 -18.12 -2.42
C VAL A 356 8.45 -17.88 -0.91
N PRO A 357 9.56 -18.32 -0.30
CA PRO A 357 9.81 -18.06 1.11
C PRO A 357 9.91 -16.57 1.40
N LEU A 358 9.35 -16.10 2.52
CA LEU A 358 9.49 -14.70 2.94
C LEU A 358 10.95 -14.27 3.08
N ALA A 359 11.84 -15.18 3.46
CA ALA A 359 13.27 -14.93 3.57
C ALA A 359 13.94 -14.53 2.24
N ALA A 360 13.30 -14.80 1.09
CA ALA A 360 13.80 -14.35 -0.21
C ALA A 360 13.47 -12.88 -0.50
N LEU A 361 12.48 -12.28 0.17
CA LEU A 361 12.00 -10.92 -0.12
C LEU A 361 13.10 -9.84 -0.03
N PRO A 362 14.00 -9.82 0.96
CA PRO A 362 15.06 -8.82 1.02
C PRO A 362 15.93 -8.79 -0.25
N SER A 363 16.27 -9.96 -0.77
CA SER A 363 17.08 -10.09 -1.99
C SER A 363 16.29 -9.73 -3.25
N LEU A 364 14.98 -10.01 -3.28
CA LEU A 364 14.12 -9.74 -4.44
C LEU A 364 13.66 -8.28 -4.55
N LEU A 365 13.58 -7.56 -3.42
CA LEU A 365 12.97 -6.23 -3.35
C LEU A 365 13.99 -5.09 -3.27
N ARG A 366 15.24 -5.38 -2.88
CA ARG A 366 16.31 -4.37 -2.85
C ARG A 366 16.56 -3.80 -4.26
N GLY A 367 16.70 -2.48 -4.34
CA GLY A 367 16.90 -1.74 -5.58
C GLY A 367 15.62 -1.48 -6.38
N LEU A 368 14.45 -1.92 -5.89
CA LEU A 368 13.17 -1.61 -6.52
C LEU A 368 12.61 -0.27 -6.01
N GLU A 369 11.95 0.45 -6.91
CA GLU A 369 11.09 1.58 -6.54
C GLU A 369 9.80 1.07 -5.85
N LEU A 370 9.17 1.91 -5.02
CA LEU A 370 7.97 1.54 -4.25
C LEU A 370 6.84 0.92 -5.08
N GLY A 371 6.58 1.47 -6.28
CA GLY A 371 5.56 0.93 -7.19
C GLY A 371 5.91 -0.46 -7.72
N ALA A 372 7.18 -0.66 -8.08
CA ALA A 372 7.70 -1.96 -8.52
C ALA A 372 7.70 -2.99 -7.39
N LEU A 373 8.03 -2.58 -6.16
CA LEU A 373 7.93 -3.42 -4.97
C LEU A 373 6.49 -3.92 -4.77
N ARG A 374 5.49 -3.04 -4.81
CA ARG A 374 4.08 -3.44 -4.63
C ARG A 374 3.62 -4.45 -5.69
N LEU A 375 3.95 -4.21 -6.96
CA LEU A 375 3.64 -5.14 -8.05
C LEU A 375 4.37 -6.48 -7.89
N THR A 376 5.63 -6.45 -7.45
CA THR A 376 6.45 -7.65 -7.22
C THR A 376 5.84 -8.49 -6.09
N VAL A 377 5.61 -7.91 -4.92
CA VAL A 377 4.99 -8.58 -3.77
C VAL A 377 3.64 -9.19 -4.14
N ALA A 378 2.76 -8.44 -4.82
CA ALA A 378 1.45 -8.94 -5.24
C ALA A 378 1.51 -10.08 -6.28
N SER A 379 2.62 -10.19 -7.02
CA SER A 379 2.82 -11.23 -8.04
C SER A 379 3.44 -12.53 -7.50
N LEU A 380 4.03 -12.50 -6.31
CA LEU A 380 4.69 -13.66 -5.70
C LEU A 380 3.69 -14.49 -4.90
N ASP A 381 3.85 -15.81 -4.93
CA ASP A 381 3.11 -16.69 -4.03
C ASP A 381 3.87 -16.89 -2.72
N LEU A 382 3.74 -15.93 -1.80
CA LEU A 382 4.46 -15.93 -0.53
C LEU A 382 3.94 -17.01 0.42
N ASP A 383 4.84 -17.81 0.95
CA ASP A 383 4.55 -18.72 2.06
C ASP A 383 4.68 -17.96 3.39
N PRO A 384 3.58 -17.76 4.14
CA PRO A 384 3.62 -17.08 5.42
C PRO A 384 4.26 -17.92 6.53
N SER A 385 4.60 -19.19 6.28
CA SER A 385 5.30 -20.04 7.24
C SER A 385 6.67 -19.45 7.55
N PRO A 386 7.05 -19.27 8.83
CA PRO A 386 8.40 -18.84 9.17
C PRO A 386 9.38 -19.87 8.59
N ALA A 387 10.42 -19.39 7.92
CA ALA A 387 11.48 -20.25 7.41
C ALA A 387 12.00 -21.09 8.58
N VAL A 388 11.80 -22.41 8.52
CA VAL A 388 12.48 -23.34 9.42
C VAL A 388 13.94 -23.30 9.01
N VAL A 389 14.71 -22.44 9.66
CA VAL A 389 16.17 -22.49 9.56
C VAL A 389 16.59 -23.82 10.21
N PRO A 390 17.30 -24.71 9.48
CA PRO A 390 17.71 -26.01 10.00
C PRO A 390 18.69 -25.92 11.18
#